data_AF-A0A3D4B7T4-F1
#
_entry.id   AF-A0A3D4B7T4-F1
#
_cell.length_a   1.000
_cell.length_b   1.000
_cell.length_c   1.000
_cell.angle_alpha   90.00
_cell.angle_beta   90.00
_cell.angle_gamma   90.00
#
_symmetry.space_group_name_H-M   'P 1'
#
loop_
_entity.id
_entity.type
_entity.pdbx_description
1 polymer ?
#
loop_
_entity_poly.entity_id
_entity_poly.type
_entity_poly.pdbx_seq_one_letter_code
_entity_poly.pdbx_strand_id
1 'polypeptide(L)'
;MTIGIRLELPEVVRLLQVNARIEQQYLGSEFIPAFFDERYEVVSVIASGLTRSDQLIGLPGSAGVLGALQATVLRRLFVAVSYRSYYKRDDSGVFHVEAHLRRILPRLTLQAVYDKINLKGISDIRTLDDRSVALAKMLYQVNSFISVGL
;
A
#
# COMPACT_ATOMS: atom_id res chain seq x y z
N MET A 1 -19.22 6.22 3.28
CA MET A 1 -19.55 6.61 1.89
C MET A 1 -18.25 6.94 1.16
N THR A 2 -18.11 6.64 -0.13
CA THR A 2 -16.90 6.95 -0.89
C THR A 2 -17.27 7.61 -2.21
N ILE A 3 -16.55 8.67 -2.58
CA ILE A 3 -16.71 9.39 -3.84
C ILE A 3 -15.32 9.50 -4.47
N GLY A 4 -15.16 9.14 -5.73
CA GLY A 4 -13.84 9.11 -6.35
C GLY A 4 -13.87 9.06 -7.86
N ILE A 5 -12.69 9.22 -8.44
CA ILE A 5 -12.45 9.13 -9.87
C ILE A 5 -11.49 7.96 -10.12
N ARG A 6 -11.77 7.18 -11.15
CA ARG A 6 -10.89 6.13 -11.66
C ARG A 6 -10.54 6.42 -13.11
N LEU A 7 -9.25 6.43 -13.40
CA LEU A 7 -8.71 6.42 -14.75
C LEU A 7 -8.26 4.99 -15.05
N GLU A 8 -8.74 4.44 -16.16
CA GLU A 8 -8.31 3.14 -16.64
C GLU A 8 -7.90 3.27 -18.11
N LEU A 9 -6.60 3.08 -18.35
CA LEU A 9 -6.04 2.97 -19.68
C LEU A 9 -5.72 1.48 -19.89
N PRO A 10 -6.61 0.75 -20.60
CA PRO A 10 -6.35 -0.64 -20.95
C PRO A 10 -5.12 -0.72 -21.87
N GLU A 11 -4.61 -1.94 -22.06
CA GLU A 11 -3.36 -2.19 -22.77
C GLU A 11 -3.30 -1.50 -24.15
N VAL A 12 -2.60 -0.36 -24.23
CA VAL A 12 -2.39 0.39 -25.48
C VAL A 12 -1.16 -0.22 -26.18
N VAL A 13 -1.39 -0.85 -27.33
CA VAL A 13 -0.34 -1.42 -28.21
C VAL A 13 0.59 -2.42 -27.50
N ARG A 14 0.12 -3.13 -26.46
CA ARG A 14 0.94 -4.05 -25.64
C ARG A 14 2.12 -3.39 -24.90
N LEU A 15 2.15 -2.05 -24.85
CA LEU A 15 3.25 -1.29 -24.30
C LEU A 15 2.95 -0.82 -22.88
N LEU A 16 1.75 -0.30 -22.64
CA LEU A 16 1.42 0.38 -21.40
C LEU A 16 -0.03 0.07 -20.99
N GLN A 17 -0.19 -0.28 -19.72
CA GLN A 17 -1.46 -0.35 -19.03
C GLN A 17 -1.35 0.53 -17.77
N VAL A 18 -2.34 1.37 -17.52
CA VAL A 18 -2.38 2.23 -16.32
C VAL A 18 -3.75 2.18 -15.68
N ASN A 19 -3.79 2.01 -14.36
CA ASN A 19 -4.98 2.19 -13.55
C ASN A 19 -4.64 3.21 -12.46
N ALA A 20 -5.39 4.29 -12.37
CA ALA A 20 -5.25 5.27 -11.30
C ALA A 20 -6.60 5.50 -10.65
N ARG A 21 -6.61 5.68 -9.33
CA ARG A 21 -7.82 5.94 -8.56
C ARG A 21 -7.49 6.94 -7.47
N ILE A 22 -8.38 7.91 -7.29
CA ILE A 22 -8.37 8.80 -6.14
C ILE A 22 -9.77 8.87 -5.56
N GLU A 23 -9.88 8.73 -4.25
CA GLU A 23 -11.15 8.68 -3.55
C GLU A 23 -11.14 9.51 -2.29
N GLN A 24 -12.25 10.22 -2.11
CA GLN A 24 -12.66 10.77 -0.84
C GLN A 24 -13.49 9.72 -0.10
N GLN A 25 -13.03 9.34 1.09
CA GLN A 25 -13.72 8.40 1.98
C GLN A 25 -14.35 9.18 3.13
N TYR A 26 -15.63 8.92 3.41
CA TYR A 26 -16.35 9.44 4.57
C TYR A 26 -16.63 8.28 5.52
N LEU A 27 -16.12 8.40 6.74
CA LEU A 27 -16.12 7.38 7.78
C LEU A 27 -17.15 7.75 8.85
N GLY A 28 -17.98 6.78 9.23
CA GLY A 28 -18.88 6.93 10.37
C GLY A 28 -18.12 7.03 11.69
N SER A 29 -18.84 7.37 12.75
CA SER A 29 -18.34 7.22 14.12
C SER A 29 -17.98 5.76 14.41
N GLU A 30 -17.00 5.55 15.28
CA GLU A 30 -16.58 4.21 15.74
C GLU A 30 -16.13 3.26 14.61
N PHE A 31 -15.69 3.83 13.49
CA PHE A 31 -15.29 3.09 12.30
C PHE A 31 -13.87 3.44 11.84
N ILE A 32 -13.10 2.39 11.55
CA ILE A 32 -11.79 2.46 10.91
C ILE A 32 -11.79 1.48 9.72
N PRO A 33 -11.50 1.94 8.49
CA PRO A 33 -11.33 1.05 7.36
C PRO A 33 -10.11 0.14 7.54
N ALA A 34 -10.25 -1.13 7.15
CA ALA A 34 -9.21 -2.14 7.32
C ALA A 34 -8.74 -2.27 8.79
N PHE A 35 -9.68 -2.20 9.73
CA PHE A 35 -9.39 -2.35 11.15
C PHE A 35 -8.63 -3.66 11.46
N PHE A 36 -9.04 -4.77 10.81
CA PHE A 36 -8.34 -6.05 10.84
C PHE A 36 -7.36 -6.14 9.67
N ASP A 37 -6.26 -5.39 9.76
CA ASP A 37 -5.13 -5.43 8.82
C ASP A 37 -4.11 -6.51 9.19
N GLU A 38 -3.11 -6.72 8.34
CA GLU A 38 -1.98 -7.64 8.60
C GLU A 38 -1.18 -7.32 9.88
N ARG A 39 -1.42 -6.14 10.47
CA ARG A 39 -0.78 -5.69 11.71
C ARG A 39 -1.66 -5.89 12.93
N TYR A 40 -2.92 -6.28 12.75
CA TYR A 40 -3.90 -6.37 13.82
C TYR A 40 -3.40 -7.16 15.00
N GLU A 41 -2.83 -8.33 14.75
CA GLU A 41 -2.31 -9.21 15.80
C GLU A 41 -1.14 -8.57 16.56
N VAL A 42 -0.26 -7.86 15.86
CA VAL A 42 0.93 -7.23 16.45
C VAL A 42 0.58 -6.07 17.37
N VAL A 43 -0.52 -5.35 17.07
CA VAL A 43 -0.96 -4.17 17.83
C VAL A 43 -2.33 -4.37 18.51
N SER A 44 -2.76 -5.62 18.68
CA SER A 44 -4.08 -6.00 19.21
C SER A 44 -4.27 -5.59 20.66
N VAL A 45 -3.17 -5.58 21.43
CA VAL A 45 -3.10 -5.17 22.82
C VAL A 45 -2.18 -3.97 22.93
N ILE A 46 -2.71 -2.87 23.44
CA ILE A 46 -1.95 -1.65 23.71
C ILE A 46 -1.33 -1.81 25.10
N ALA A 47 -0.16 -1.19 25.34
CA ALA A 47 0.62 -1.32 26.58
C ALA A 47 -0.16 -1.04 27.89
N SER A 48 -1.33 -0.39 27.81
CA SER A 48 -2.23 -0.12 28.94
C SER A 48 -3.22 -1.26 29.27
N GLY A 49 -3.16 -2.40 28.57
CA GLY A 49 -4.10 -3.52 28.73
C GLY A 49 -5.43 -3.32 27.98
N LEU A 50 -5.58 -2.21 27.26
CA LEU A 50 -6.70 -1.94 26.37
C LEU A 50 -6.51 -2.67 25.04
N THR A 51 -7.61 -3.11 24.45
CA THR A 51 -7.63 -3.71 23.13
C THR A 51 -7.64 -2.65 22.03
N ARG A 52 -7.16 -3.00 20.83
CA ARG A 52 -7.30 -2.13 19.66
C ARG A 52 -8.77 -1.78 19.38
N SER A 53 -9.72 -2.65 19.76
CA SER A 53 -11.16 -2.42 19.62
C SER A 53 -11.68 -1.30 20.53
N ASP A 54 -11.08 -1.10 21.69
CA ASP A 54 -11.44 -0.01 22.59
C ASP A 54 -11.11 1.36 21.98
N GLN A 55 -10.20 1.42 21.00
CA GLN A 55 -9.90 2.64 20.24
C GLN A 55 -11.05 3.08 19.31
N LEU A 56 -12.01 2.19 19.03
CA LEU A 56 -13.19 2.53 18.23
C LEU A 56 -14.23 3.29 19.05
N ILE A 57 -14.33 3.02 20.35
CA ILE A 57 -15.37 3.60 21.21
C ILE A 57 -15.15 5.10 21.33
N GLY A 58 -16.18 5.89 21.00
CA GLY A 58 -16.10 7.35 21.05
C GLY A 58 -15.26 7.98 19.93
N LEU A 59 -14.78 7.20 18.96
CA LEU A 59 -14.05 7.71 17.81
C LEU A 59 -15.01 8.53 16.92
N PRO A 60 -14.77 9.84 16.72
CA PRO A 60 -15.66 10.66 15.93
C PRO A 60 -15.61 10.23 14.45
N GLY A 61 -16.71 10.51 13.75
CA GLY A 61 -16.76 10.43 12.31
C GLY A 61 -15.64 11.26 11.68
N SER A 62 -15.05 10.73 10.62
CA SER A 62 -13.90 11.33 9.95
C SER A 62 -14.06 11.23 8.42
N ALA A 63 -13.14 11.81 7.70
CA ALA A 63 -13.01 11.64 6.26
C ALA A 63 -11.55 11.43 5.91
N GLY A 64 -11.25 10.93 4.73
CA GLY A 64 -9.89 10.66 4.31
C GLY A 64 -9.76 10.57 2.81
N VAL A 65 -8.51 10.45 2.37
CA VAL A 65 -8.17 10.27 0.97
C VAL A 65 -7.52 8.91 0.77
N LEU A 66 -7.88 8.24 -0.32
CA LEU A 66 -7.19 7.06 -0.83
C LEU A 66 -6.74 7.36 -2.26
N GLY A 67 -5.45 7.26 -2.51
CA GLY A 67 -4.86 7.29 -3.84
C GLY A 67 -4.24 5.94 -4.16
N ALA A 68 -4.43 5.46 -5.38
CA ALA A 68 -3.75 4.29 -5.90
C ALA A 68 -3.36 4.50 -7.36
N LEU A 69 -2.17 4.09 -7.74
CA LEU A 69 -1.65 4.10 -9.09
C LEU A 69 -1.02 2.74 -9.37
N GLN A 70 -1.39 2.14 -10.49
CA GLN A 70 -0.83 0.89 -10.97
C GLN A 70 -0.45 1.07 -12.43
N ALA A 71 0.74 0.62 -12.81
CA ALA A 71 1.20 0.67 -14.17
C ALA A 71 1.92 -0.63 -14.54
N THR A 72 1.64 -1.13 -15.74
CA THR A 72 2.40 -2.22 -16.36
C THR A 72 2.99 -1.74 -17.67
N VAL A 73 4.31 -1.83 -17.80
CA VAL A 73 5.07 -1.46 -18.99
C VAL A 73 5.66 -2.72 -19.62
N LEU A 74 5.41 -2.93 -20.91
CA LEU A 74 5.89 -4.04 -21.74
C LEU A 74 5.58 -5.44 -21.17
N ARG A 75 4.56 -5.56 -20.29
CA ARG A 75 4.28 -6.78 -19.50
C ARG A 75 5.46 -7.28 -18.67
N ARG A 76 6.47 -6.44 -18.42
CA ARG A 76 7.71 -6.79 -17.71
C ARG A 76 7.86 -5.99 -16.44
N LEU A 77 7.71 -4.66 -16.53
CA LEU A 77 7.77 -3.78 -15.37
C LEU A 77 6.35 -3.55 -14.87
N PHE A 78 6.10 -3.96 -13.65
CA PHE A 78 4.90 -3.66 -12.91
C PHE A 78 5.27 -2.70 -11.78
N VAL A 79 4.50 -1.65 -11.59
CA VAL A 79 4.64 -0.73 -10.45
C VAL A 79 3.25 -0.47 -9.88
N ALA A 80 3.13 -0.59 -8.56
CA ALA A 80 1.94 -0.17 -7.84
C ALA A 80 2.33 0.76 -6.70
N VAL A 81 1.58 1.83 -6.52
CA VAL A 81 1.74 2.82 -5.46
C VAL A 81 0.37 3.03 -4.84
N SER A 82 0.29 3.07 -3.53
CA SER A 82 -0.92 3.50 -2.84
C SER A 82 -0.60 4.40 -1.65
N TYR A 83 -1.53 5.31 -1.38
CA TYR A 83 -1.47 6.21 -0.25
C TYR A 83 -2.86 6.32 0.36
N ARG A 84 -2.94 6.26 1.68
CA ARG A 84 -4.17 6.50 2.43
C ARG A 84 -3.87 7.43 3.59
N SER A 85 -4.78 8.36 3.89
CA SER A 85 -4.72 9.19 5.09
C SER A 85 -6.12 9.58 5.55
N TYR A 86 -6.30 9.75 6.86
CA TYR A 86 -7.55 10.20 7.47
C TYR A 86 -7.37 11.58 8.09
N TYR A 87 -8.29 12.49 7.79
CA TYR A 87 -8.30 13.84 8.30
C TYR A 87 -8.51 13.88 9.81
N LYS A 88 -7.84 14.85 10.45
CA LYS A 88 -7.90 15.07 11.90
C LYS A 88 -7.45 13.83 12.72
N ARG A 89 -6.72 12.92 12.09
CA ARG A 89 -6.03 11.80 12.74
C ARG A 89 -4.56 11.91 12.36
N ASP A 90 -3.80 12.53 13.25
CA ASP A 90 -2.34 12.56 13.15
C ASP A 90 -1.82 11.12 13.08
N ASP A 91 -0.77 10.88 12.30
CA ASP A 91 -0.15 9.56 12.16
C ASP A 91 -1.07 8.47 11.57
N SER A 92 -2.06 8.85 10.74
CA SER A 92 -2.94 7.89 10.06
C SER A 92 -2.48 7.49 8.67
N GLY A 93 -1.46 8.15 8.14
CA GLY A 93 -1.06 7.96 6.75
C GLY A 93 -0.32 6.64 6.52
N VAL A 94 -0.70 5.92 5.47
CA VAL A 94 -0.05 4.68 5.04
C VAL A 94 0.34 4.84 3.57
N PHE A 95 1.60 4.59 3.27
CA PHE A 95 2.15 4.58 1.91
C PHE A 95 2.74 3.21 1.61
N HIS A 96 2.45 2.72 0.42
CA HIS A 96 2.98 1.47 -0.11
C HIS A 96 3.43 1.71 -1.55
N VAL A 97 4.60 1.19 -1.90
CA VAL A 97 5.04 1.08 -3.28
C VAL A 97 5.68 -0.29 -3.51
N GLU A 98 5.29 -0.94 -4.59
CA GLU A 98 5.92 -2.16 -5.07
C GLU A 98 6.28 -2.03 -6.55
N ALA A 99 7.40 -2.64 -6.92
CA ALA A 99 7.89 -2.69 -8.29
C ALA A 99 8.37 -4.11 -8.59
N HIS A 100 7.79 -4.74 -9.61
CA HIS A 100 8.18 -6.07 -10.07
C HIS A 100 8.71 -5.98 -11.49
N LEU A 101 9.98 -6.32 -11.69
CA LEU A 101 10.60 -6.36 -13.00
C LEU A 101 10.86 -7.81 -13.40
N ARG A 102 10.00 -8.33 -14.27
CA ARG A 102 10.00 -9.73 -14.71
C ARG A 102 10.88 -9.88 -15.95
N ARG A 103 11.67 -10.95 -15.99
CA ARG A 103 12.48 -11.36 -17.14
C ARG A 103 13.41 -10.24 -17.64
N ILE A 104 14.14 -9.59 -16.73
CA ILE A 104 15.26 -8.66 -17.08
C ILE A 104 16.25 -9.38 -17.96
N LEU A 105 16.67 -10.55 -17.48
CA LEU A 105 17.37 -11.59 -18.21
C LEU A 105 16.43 -12.80 -18.34
N PRO A 106 16.69 -13.73 -19.25
CA PRO A 106 15.98 -15.01 -19.24
C PRO A 106 16.02 -15.59 -17.83
N ARG A 107 14.84 -15.87 -17.26
CA ARG A 107 14.65 -16.46 -15.91
C ARG A 107 14.87 -15.54 -14.70
N LEU A 108 15.29 -14.28 -14.84
CA LEU A 108 15.53 -13.40 -13.69
C LEU A 108 14.37 -12.42 -13.44
N THR A 109 13.90 -12.34 -12.20
CA THR A 109 12.87 -11.40 -11.73
C THR A 109 13.39 -10.62 -10.54
N LEU A 110 13.21 -9.30 -10.55
CA LEU A 110 13.46 -8.44 -9.40
C LEU A 110 12.13 -7.96 -8.81
N GLN A 111 12.07 -7.86 -7.49
CA GLN A 111 10.95 -7.28 -6.76
C GLN A 111 11.50 -6.31 -5.73
N ALA A 112 10.89 -5.14 -5.61
CA ALA A 112 11.17 -4.20 -4.54
C ALA A 112 9.84 -3.74 -3.96
N VAL A 113 9.74 -3.72 -2.63
CA VAL A 113 8.58 -3.28 -1.87
C VAL A 113 9.06 -2.29 -0.82
N TYR A 114 8.31 -1.22 -0.63
CA TYR A 114 8.54 -0.24 0.41
C TYR A 114 7.20 0.17 1.03
N ASP A 115 7.11 0.00 2.33
CA ASP A 115 5.98 0.38 3.16
C ASP A 115 6.40 1.44 4.17
N LYS A 116 5.56 2.45 4.34
CA LYS A 116 5.75 3.50 5.33
C LYS A 116 4.43 3.81 6.00
N ILE A 117 4.41 3.67 7.32
CA ILE A 117 3.20 3.84 8.14
C ILE A 117 3.29 5.12 8.97
N ASN A 118 2.15 5.50 9.56
CA ASN A 118 2.04 6.63 10.48
C ASN A 118 2.59 7.94 9.89
N LEU A 119 2.30 8.22 8.61
CA LEU A 119 2.72 9.45 7.95
C LEU A 119 1.91 10.64 8.47
N LYS A 120 2.58 11.75 8.79
CA LYS A 120 1.95 13.05 9.10
C LYS A 120 1.73 13.88 7.84
N GLY A 121 2.54 13.64 6.81
CA GLY A 121 2.43 14.30 5.52
C GLY A 121 3.20 13.57 4.42
N ILE A 122 3.09 14.07 3.19
CA ILE A 122 3.78 13.51 2.01
C ILE A 122 5.31 13.61 2.14
N SER A 123 5.84 14.58 2.88
CA SER A 123 7.27 14.71 3.16
C SER A 123 7.85 13.49 3.86
N ASP A 124 7.06 12.85 4.73
CA ASP A 124 7.50 11.73 5.57
C ASP A 124 7.71 10.45 4.76
N ILE A 125 7.20 10.39 3.52
CA ILE A 125 7.42 9.27 2.61
C ILE A 125 8.91 9.12 2.26
N ARG A 126 9.68 10.21 2.34
CA ARG A 126 11.11 10.22 2.00
C ARG A 126 12.03 9.94 3.18
N THR A 127 11.51 9.91 4.41
CA THR A 127 12.33 9.64 5.59
C THR A 127 12.42 8.14 5.82
N LEU A 128 13.63 7.63 6.06
CA LEU A 128 13.83 6.26 6.55
C LEU A 128 13.94 6.33 8.08
N ASP A 129 12.95 5.78 8.76
CA ASP A 129 12.88 5.63 10.22
C ASP A 129 12.23 4.27 10.57
N ASP A 130 11.99 4.05 11.86
CA ASP A 130 11.38 2.85 12.46
C ASP A 130 9.96 2.52 11.94
N ARG A 131 9.33 3.44 11.19
CA ARG A 131 8.03 3.24 10.53
C ARG A 131 8.15 2.79 9.08
N SER A 132 9.37 2.49 8.62
CA SER A 132 9.68 2.20 7.22
C SER A 132 10.18 0.78 7.07
N VAL A 133 9.60 0.03 6.13
CA VAL A 133 10.05 -1.33 5.80
C VAL A 133 10.36 -1.37 4.32
N ALA A 134 11.60 -1.71 3.98
CA ALA A 134 12.04 -1.88 2.60
C ALA A 134 12.49 -3.33 2.40
N LEU A 135 12.04 -3.95 1.31
CA LEU A 135 12.40 -5.31 0.96
C LEU A 135 12.70 -5.38 -0.54
N ALA A 136 13.85 -5.94 -0.88
CA ALA A 136 14.23 -6.23 -2.25
C ALA A 136 14.50 -7.72 -2.38
N LYS A 137 13.97 -8.33 -3.44
CA LYS A 137 14.13 -9.76 -3.75
C LYS A 137 14.62 -9.92 -5.17
N MET A 138 15.55 -10.86 -5.36
CA MET A 138 15.99 -11.32 -6.66
C MET A 138 15.67 -12.81 -6.79
N LEU A 139 14.83 -13.14 -7.76
CA LEU A 139 14.37 -14.49 -8.02
C LEU A 139 14.93 -14.99 -9.35
N TYR A 140 15.58 -16.15 -9.34
CA TYR A 140 16.02 -16.89 -10.51
C TYR A 140 15.13 -18.11 -10.74
N GLN A 141 14.53 -18.18 -11.91
CA GLN A 141 13.65 -19.26 -12.32
C GLN A 141 14.46 -20.46 -12.82
N VAL A 142 14.50 -21.54 -12.04
CA VAL A 142 15.24 -22.77 -12.39
C VAL A 142 14.50 -23.53 -13.49
N ASN A 143 13.17 -23.63 -13.37
CA ASN A 143 12.27 -24.24 -14.35
C ASN A 143 10.87 -23.59 -14.29
N SER A 144 9.89 -24.14 -15.00
CA SER A 144 8.53 -23.57 -15.05
C SER A 144 7.80 -23.50 -13.70
N PHE A 145 8.26 -24.24 -12.68
CA PHE A 145 7.59 -24.37 -11.38
C PHE A 145 8.43 -23.89 -10.20
N ILE A 146 9.76 -23.87 -10.34
CA ILE A 146 10.69 -23.59 -9.24
C ILE A 146 11.46 -22.31 -9.53
N SER A 147 11.47 -21.41 -8.55
CA SER A 147 12.35 -20.24 -8.50
C SER A 147 13.11 -20.24 -7.17
N VAL A 148 14.37 -19.83 -7.21
CA VAL A 148 15.24 -19.67 -6.04
C VAL A 148 15.64 -18.21 -5.99
N GLY A 149 15.68 -17.61 -4.81
CA GLY A 149 16.03 -16.21 -4.71
C GLY A 149 16.52 -15.80 -3.33
N LEU A 150 17.08 -14.59 -3.31
CA LEU A 150 17.51 -13.88 -2.11
C LEU A 150 16.57 -12.69 -1.91
#